data_AF-A0A6S6WIP1-F1
#
_entry.id   AF-A0A6S6WIP1-F1
#
_cell.length_a   1.000
_cell.length_b   1.000
_cell.length_c   1.000
_cell.angle_alpha   90.00
_cell.angle_beta   90.00
_cell.angle_gamma   90.00
#
_symmetry.space_group_name_H-M   'P 1'
#
loop_
_entity.id
_entity.type
_entity.pdbx_description
1 polymer ?
#
loop_
_entity_poly.entity_id
_entity_poly.type
_entity_poly.pdbx_seq_one_letter_code
_entity_poly.pdbx_strand_id
1 'polypeptide(L)'
;MAETIPDEEQSNYETFRDCLSEPVLKALAAPIEKPKAKKKRHAKKGSKGIKTDVVQEETAPAAVKPSSEAQQADAEDLGEFIEYLGTLIFPSLPPDVRILTHALYKDSARLQETYTPPLSASTTTHLLNTIPPPAIDSLQSYALLPPMSDTVDQHNLLTPILTAYITACIAPPPIWSSTRTTACELCSRDWVPLTYHHLIPKQAHARVLKRGWHTEDKLNSVAWLCRACHSFVHRLAGNEELAKSFYTVELIRDGGVEGDAEKRAEVEGWVGWVGGVRWKSR
;
A
#
# COMPACT_ATOMS: atom_id res chain seq x y z
N MET A 1 -12.68 -22.19 8.02
CA MET A 1 -11.62 -21.61 8.87
C MET A 1 -10.68 -20.90 7.91
N ALA A 2 -10.43 -19.61 8.08
CA ALA A 2 -9.50 -18.90 7.19
C ALA A 2 -8.13 -19.57 7.30
N GLU A 3 -7.61 -20.06 6.19
CA GLU A 3 -6.27 -20.61 6.14
C GLU A 3 -5.29 -19.47 6.42
N THR A 4 -4.44 -19.66 7.42
CA THR A 4 -3.39 -18.70 7.76
C THR A 4 -2.40 -18.62 6.61
N ILE A 5 -2.15 -17.41 6.13
CA ILE A 5 -1.22 -17.16 5.02
C ILE A 5 0.20 -17.48 5.49
N PRO A 6 0.96 -18.32 4.77
CA PRO A 6 2.35 -18.61 5.11
C PRO A 6 3.23 -17.34 5.12
N ASP A 7 4.25 -17.30 5.99
CA ASP A 7 5.17 -16.15 6.11
C ASP A 7 5.85 -15.77 4.77
N GLU A 8 6.13 -16.77 3.93
CA GLU A 8 6.71 -16.60 2.60
C GLU A 8 5.77 -15.95 1.57
N GLU A 9 4.45 -16.00 1.80
CA GLU A 9 3.43 -15.38 0.95
C GLU A 9 2.94 -14.04 1.50
N GLN A 10 3.31 -13.68 2.73
CA GLN A 10 2.76 -12.53 3.46
C GLN A 10 2.98 -11.19 2.72
N SER A 11 4.18 -10.96 2.17
CA SER A 11 4.48 -9.73 1.42
C SER A 11 3.65 -9.63 0.12
N ASN A 12 3.45 -10.76 -0.56
CA ASN A 12 2.62 -10.85 -1.74
C ASN A 12 1.14 -10.64 -1.41
N TYR A 13 0.68 -11.19 -0.29
CA TYR A 13 -0.68 -10.97 0.21
C TYR A 13 -0.95 -9.48 0.50
N GLU A 14 -0.03 -8.79 1.16
CA GLU A 14 -0.13 -7.34 1.41
C GLU A 14 -0.23 -6.55 0.10
N THR A 15 0.64 -6.87 -0.87
CA THR A 15 0.60 -6.27 -2.22
C THR A 15 -0.74 -6.52 -2.91
N PHE A 16 -1.29 -7.73 -2.78
CA PHE A 16 -2.59 -8.08 -3.33
C PHE A 16 -3.72 -7.28 -2.66
N ARG A 17 -3.72 -7.15 -1.33
CA ARG A 17 -4.69 -6.33 -0.58
C ARG A 17 -4.66 -4.87 -1.04
N ASP A 18 -3.48 -4.31 -1.25
CA ASP A 18 -3.33 -2.95 -1.75
C ASP A 18 -3.97 -2.80 -3.13
N CYS A 19 -3.72 -3.75 -4.05
CA CYS A 19 -4.32 -3.77 -5.38
C CYS A 19 -5.85 -3.98 -5.37
N LEU A 20 -6.36 -4.71 -4.37
CA LEU A 20 -7.79 -4.92 -4.16
C LEU A 20 -8.49 -3.67 -3.59
N SER A 21 -7.79 -2.92 -2.74
CA SER A 21 -8.36 -1.77 -2.02
C SER A 21 -8.82 -0.66 -2.97
N GLU A 22 -8.01 -0.29 -3.97
CA GLU A 22 -8.31 0.84 -4.84
C GLU A 22 -9.61 0.64 -5.67
N PRO A 23 -9.83 -0.52 -6.33
CA PRO A 23 -11.09 -0.77 -7.04
C PRO A 23 -12.30 -0.87 -6.12
N VAL A 24 -12.16 -1.47 -4.92
CA VAL A 24 -13.26 -1.57 -3.94
C VAL A 24 -13.66 -0.18 -3.45
N LEU A 25 -12.68 0.65 -3.05
CA LEU A 25 -12.92 2.03 -2.62
C LEU A 25 -13.59 2.85 -3.72
N LYS A 26 -13.11 2.72 -4.96
CA LYS A 26 -13.67 3.44 -6.11
C LYS A 26 -15.10 3.02 -6.42
N ALA A 27 -15.41 1.73 -6.31
CA ALA A 27 -16.74 1.19 -6.57
C ALA A 27 -17.75 1.64 -5.49
N LEU A 28 -17.35 1.64 -4.22
CA LEU A 28 -18.21 2.07 -3.11
C LEU A 28 -18.37 3.61 -3.03
N ALA A 29 -17.36 4.37 -3.47
CA ALA A 29 -17.45 5.83 -3.55
C ALA A 29 -18.27 6.34 -4.76
N ALA A 30 -18.65 5.48 -5.70
CA ALA A 30 -19.43 5.87 -6.87
C ALA A 30 -20.87 6.25 -6.46
N PRO A 31 -21.38 7.45 -6.84
CA PRO A 31 -22.73 7.85 -6.47
C PRO A 31 -23.78 6.90 -7.06
N ILE A 32 -24.61 6.30 -6.20
CA ILE A 32 -25.79 5.54 -6.61
C ILE A 32 -26.69 6.46 -7.45
N GLU A 33 -26.77 6.23 -8.77
CA GLU A 33 -27.71 6.97 -9.62
C GLU A 33 -29.15 6.62 -9.23
N LYS A 34 -29.78 7.47 -8.41
CA LYS A 34 -31.22 7.37 -8.15
C LYS A 34 -31.98 7.61 -9.47
N PRO A 35 -32.94 6.73 -9.85
CA PRO A 35 -33.67 6.88 -11.10
C PRO A 35 -34.45 8.19 -11.10
N LYS A 36 -34.17 9.07 -12.08
CA LYS A 36 -34.83 10.38 -12.19
C LYS A 36 -36.31 10.20 -12.48
N ALA A 37 -37.16 10.63 -11.54
CA ALA A 37 -38.59 10.75 -11.73
C ALA A 37 -38.90 11.62 -12.98
N LYS A 38 -39.68 11.06 -13.92
CA LYS A 38 -40.09 11.74 -15.16
C LYS A 38 -40.88 13.01 -14.82
N LYS A 39 -40.29 14.20 -15.07
CA LYS A 39 -41.01 15.47 -14.98
C LYS A 39 -42.09 15.55 -16.08
N LYS A 40 -43.36 15.54 -15.67
CA LYS A 40 -44.50 15.89 -16.53
C LYS A 40 -44.36 17.36 -16.95
N ARG A 41 -44.42 17.60 -18.26
CA ARG A 41 -44.48 18.93 -18.89
C ARG A 41 -45.87 19.54 -18.65
N HIS A 42 -45.95 20.77 -18.17
CA HIS A 42 -47.13 21.63 -18.35
C HIS A 42 -46.72 23.02 -18.84
N ALA A 43 -47.53 23.54 -19.75
CA ALA A 43 -47.26 24.70 -20.59
C ALA A 43 -47.82 26.03 -20.01
N LYS A 44 -46.97 27.06 -20.10
CA LYS A 44 -47.18 28.48 -20.47
C LYS A 44 -48.53 29.21 -20.24
N LYS A 45 -48.50 30.24 -19.36
CA LYS A 45 -49.11 31.60 -19.42
C LYS A 45 -48.95 32.21 -18.00
N GLY A 46 -48.69 33.48 -17.67
CA GLY A 46 -48.51 34.76 -18.34
C GLY A 46 -48.73 35.87 -17.26
N SER A 47 -48.07 37.02 -17.39
CA SER A 47 -48.41 38.35 -16.79
C SER A 47 -48.16 38.69 -15.30
N LYS A 48 -47.21 39.64 -15.10
CA LYS A 48 -47.14 40.82 -14.19
C LYS A 48 -47.91 40.86 -12.85
N GLY A 49 -47.19 41.24 -11.78
CA GLY A 49 -47.62 42.28 -10.83
C GLY A 49 -47.36 42.09 -9.32
N ILE A 50 -46.42 42.88 -8.78
CA ILE A 50 -46.43 43.60 -7.47
C ILE A 50 -46.33 42.83 -6.12
N LYS A 51 -45.53 43.45 -5.23
CA LYS A 51 -45.17 43.20 -3.80
C LYS A 51 -46.37 42.88 -2.88
N THR A 52 -46.30 42.15 -1.76
CA THR A 52 -45.57 42.39 -0.49
C THR A 52 -45.67 41.17 0.46
N ASP A 53 -44.80 41.16 1.49
CA ASP A 53 -44.56 40.19 2.57
C ASP A 53 -45.75 39.53 3.28
N VAL A 54 -45.62 38.22 3.58
CA VAL A 54 -46.01 37.60 4.86
C VAL A 54 -45.04 36.45 5.17
N VAL A 55 -44.46 36.49 6.36
CA VAL A 55 -43.59 35.49 6.99
C VAL A 55 -44.41 34.27 7.41
N GLN A 56 -44.01 33.06 7.01
CA GLN A 56 -44.34 31.82 7.72
C GLN A 56 -43.14 30.86 7.67
N GLU A 57 -42.67 30.50 8.87
CA GLU A 57 -41.70 29.44 9.15
C GLU A 57 -42.19 28.09 8.62
N GLU A 58 -41.40 27.46 7.75
CA GLU A 58 -41.38 26.01 7.62
C GLU A 58 -39.94 25.53 7.75
N THR A 59 -39.70 24.81 8.83
CA THR A 59 -38.44 24.20 9.22
C THR A 59 -38.00 23.17 8.18
N ALA A 60 -36.96 23.49 7.43
CA ALA A 60 -36.22 22.52 6.62
C ALA A 60 -35.48 21.54 7.55
N PRO A 61 -35.56 20.21 7.35
CA PRO A 61 -34.73 19.27 8.09
C PRO A 61 -33.27 19.47 7.70
N ALA A 62 -32.44 19.78 8.69
CA ALA A 62 -31.01 19.96 8.56
C ALA A 62 -30.35 18.70 7.98
N ALA A 63 -29.51 18.90 6.96
CA ALA A 63 -28.57 17.89 6.49
C ALA A 63 -27.62 17.52 7.65
N VAL A 64 -27.84 16.34 8.23
CA VAL A 64 -26.95 15.76 9.23
C VAL A 64 -25.64 15.43 8.51
N LYS A 65 -24.59 16.19 8.81
CA LYS A 65 -23.21 15.77 8.51
C LYS A 65 -22.92 14.55 9.40
N PRO A 66 -22.44 13.42 8.85
CA PRO A 66 -22.03 12.29 9.69
C PRO A 66 -20.93 12.76 10.65
N SER A 67 -21.03 12.34 11.91
CA SER A 67 -20.01 12.58 12.93
C SER A 67 -18.70 11.90 12.52
N SER A 68 -17.57 12.43 13.00
CA SER A 68 -16.23 11.85 12.76
C SER A 68 -16.12 10.39 13.20
N GLU A 69 -16.89 10.00 14.23
CA GLU A 69 -16.97 8.63 14.73
C GLU A 69 -17.64 7.67 13.74
N ALA A 70 -18.67 8.13 13.00
CA ALA A 70 -19.32 7.32 11.98
C ALA A 70 -18.39 7.11 10.76
N GLN A 71 -17.65 8.13 10.36
CA GLN A 71 -16.67 8.02 9.26
C GLN A 71 -15.50 7.10 9.60
N GLN A 72 -15.09 7.06 10.86
CA GLN A 72 -14.05 6.16 11.33
C GLN A 72 -14.53 4.70 11.38
N ALA A 73 -15.75 4.46 11.86
CA ALA A 73 -16.37 3.14 11.86
C ALA A 73 -16.57 2.60 10.43
N ASP A 74 -17.01 3.44 9.49
CA ASP A 74 -17.17 3.06 8.08
C ASP A 74 -15.82 2.69 7.41
N ALA A 75 -14.73 3.34 7.82
CA ALA A 75 -13.38 3.05 7.32
C ALA A 75 -12.79 1.76 7.92
N GLU A 76 -13.03 1.51 9.21
CA GLU A 76 -12.63 0.28 9.90
C GLU A 76 -13.37 -0.95 9.31
N ASP A 77 -14.69 -0.86 9.14
CA ASP A 77 -15.52 -1.92 8.52
C ASP A 77 -15.06 -2.25 7.09
N LEU A 78 -14.65 -1.22 6.33
CA LEU A 78 -14.13 -1.41 4.98
C LEU A 78 -12.77 -2.08 4.95
N GLY A 79 -11.89 -1.76 5.91
CA GLY A 79 -10.60 -2.42 6.08
C GLY A 79 -10.77 -3.91 6.40
N GLU A 80 -11.69 -4.25 7.30
CA GLU A 80 -12.06 -5.62 7.65
C GLU A 80 -12.66 -6.38 6.46
N PHE A 81 -13.52 -5.73 5.67
CA PHE A 81 -14.07 -6.33 4.46
C PHE A 81 -12.99 -6.64 3.40
N ILE A 82 -12.06 -5.72 3.16
CA ILE A 82 -10.95 -5.94 2.22
C ILE A 82 -10.05 -7.07 2.72
N GLU A 83 -9.81 -7.13 4.03
CA GLU A 83 -9.07 -8.24 4.65
C GLU A 83 -9.76 -9.58 4.40
N TYR A 84 -11.04 -9.65 4.76
CA TYR A 84 -11.84 -10.85 4.59
C TYR A 84 -11.85 -11.32 3.14
N LEU A 85 -12.12 -10.42 2.18
CA LEU A 85 -12.10 -10.74 0.76
C LEU A 85 -10.71 -11.19 0.30
N GLY A 86 -9.66 -10.57 0.82
CA GLY A 86 -8.27 -10.97 0.64
C GLY A 86 -8.03 -12.43 1.05
N THR A 87 -8.48 -12.81 2.26
CA THR A 87 -8.33 -14.18 2.79
C THR A 87 -9.13 -15.23 2.01
N LEU A 88 -10.16 -14.84 1.26
CA LEU A 88 -10.89 -15.75 0.38
C LEU A 88 -10.18 -15.93 -0.96
N ILE A 89 -9.79 -14.81 -1.59
CA ILE A 89 -9.30 -14.84 -2.98
C ILE A 89 -7.84 -15.29 -3.04
N PHE A 90 -6.97 -14.70 -2.24
CA PHE A 90 -5.52 -14.88 -2.38
C PHE A 90 -5.06 -16.33 -2.21
N PRO A 91 -5.47 -17.10 -1.17
CA PRO A 91 -5.07 -18.50 -1.02
C PRO A 91 -5.56 -19.41 -2.15
N SER A 92 -6.62 -19.01 -2.84
CA SER A 92 -7.18 -19.76 -3.97
C SER A 92 -6.39 -19.54 -5.27
N LEU A 93 -5.50 -18.55 -5.33
CA LEU A 93 -4.67 -18.29 -6.51
C LEU A 93 -3.62 -19.40 -6.73
N PRO A 94 -3.17 -19.63 -7.97
CA PRO A 94 -2.11 -20.61 -8.25
C PRO A 94 -0.85 -20.34 -7.41
N PRO A 95 -0.16 -21.38 -6.89
CA PRO A 95 1.02 -21.21 -6.05
C PRO A 95 2.08 -20.29 -6.66
N ASP A 96 2.37 -20.46 -7.95
CA ASP A 96 3.32 -19.63 -8.71
C ASP A 96 3.00 -18.12 -8.66
N VAL A 97 1.73 -17.76 -8.50
CA VAL A 97 1.24 -16.37 -8.41
C VAL A 97 1.31 -15.83 -6.99
N ARG A 98 1.11 -16.69 -5.98
CA ARG A 98 1.15 -16.31 -4.56
C ARG A 98 2.56 -16.00 -4.07
N ILE A 99 3.58 -16.62 -4.66
CA ILE A 99 5.00 -16.36 -4.36
C ILE A 99 5.71 -15.55 -5.44
N LEU A 100 4.98 -14.97 -6.40
CA LEU A 100 5.59 -14.32 -7.57
C LEU A 100 6.43 -13.11 -7.15
N THR A 101 7.68 -13.06 -7.59
CA THR A 101 8.58 -11.91 -7.39
C THR A 101 9.31 -11.58 -8.68
N HIS A 102 9.81 -10.35 -8.80
CA HIS A 102 10.63 -9.94 -9.94
C HIS A 102 11.85 -10.85 -10.14
N ALA A 103 12.46 -11.35 -9.07
CA ALA A 103 13.59 -12.29 -9.17
C ALA A 103 13.15 -13.62 -9.81
N LEU A 104 12.10 -14.26 -9.29
CA LEU A 104 11.57 -15.51 -9.84
C LEU A 104 11.09 -15.35 -11.28
N TYR A 105 10.40 -14.24 -11.57
CA TYR A 105 9.94 -13.90 -12.91
C TYR A 105 11.11 -13.73 -13.89
N LYS A 106 12.16 -13.01 -13.50
CA LYS A 106 13.34 -12.81 -14.33
C LYS A 106 14.08 -14.11 -14.64
N ASP A 107 14.13 -15.04 -13.69
CA ASP A 107 14.90 -16.27 -13.80
C ASP A 107 14.11 -17.44 -14.45
N SER A 108 12.82 -17.26 -14.74
CA SER A 108 11.95 -18.31 -15.30
C SER A 108 11.25 -17.87 -16.59
N ALA A 109 11.64 -18.47 -17.72
CA ALA A 109 11.00 -18.25 -19.01
C ALA A 109 9.49 -18.62 -19.00
N ARG A 110 9.11 -19.66 -18.25
CA ARG A 110 7.70 -20.07 -18.09
C ARG A 110 6.87 -18.98 -17.43
N LEU A 111 7.40 -18.36 -16.36
CA LEU A 111 6.70 -17.29 -15.64
C LEU A 111 6.59 -16.04 -16.52
N GLN A 112 7.60 -15.75 -17.35
CA GLN A 112 7.54 -14.67 -18.34
C GLN A 112 6.44 -14.91 -19.37
N GLU A 113 6.40 -16.09 -19.98
CA GLU A 113 5.37 -16.41 -20.98
C GLU A 113 3.95 -16.35 -20.38
N THR A 114 3.78 -16.76 -19.13
CA THR A 114 2.46 -16.85 -18.48
C THR A 114 1.97 -15.50 -17.93
N TYR A 115 2.86 -14.74 -17.28
CA TYR A 115 2.50 -13.61 -16.42
C TYR A 115 2.98 -12.23 -16.92
N THR A 116 3.57 -12.13 -18.12
CA THR A 116 3.85 -10.81 -18.74
C THR A 116 2.53 -10.10 -19.08
N PRO A 117 2.27 -8.88 -18.57
CA PRO A 117 1.12 -8.09 -18.99
C PRO A 117 1.31 -7.53 -20.42
N PRO A 118 0.25 -7.45 -21.26
CA PRO A 118 -1.12 -7.90 -20.97
C PRO A 118 -1.23 -9.43 -20.95
N LEU A 119 -1.93 -9.96 -19.93
CA LEU A 119 -2.11 -11.40 -19.76
C LEU A 119 -2.88 -12.00 -20.93
N SER A 120 -2.52 -13.23 -21.32
CA SER A 120 -3.26 -13.97 -22.34
C SER A 120 -4.70 -14.26 -21.87
N ALA A 121 -5.65 -14.37 -22.80
CA ALA A 121 -7.03 -14.72 -22.45
C ALA A 121 -7.13 -16.05 -21.68
N SER A 122 -6.30 -17.04 -22.04
CA SER A 122 -6.24 -18.33 -21.34
C SER A 122 -5.74 -18.18 -19.90
N THR A 123 -4.71 -17.36 -19.68
CA THR A 123 -4.19 -17.08 -18.33
C THR A 123 -5.25 -16.39 -17.49
N THR A 124 -5.89 -15.35 -18.04
CA THR A 124 -6.94 -14.59 -17.34
C THR A 124 -8.12 -15.48 -16.95
N THR A 125 -8.64 -16.29 -17.87
CA THR A 125 -9.73 -17.23 -17.57
C THR A 125 -9.31 -18.26 -16.51
N HIS A 126 -8.08 -18.79 -16.59
CA HIS A 126 -7.58 -19.72 -15.58
C HIS A 126 -7.55 -19.08 -14.18
N LEU A 127 -7.04 -17.85 -14.04
CA LEU A 127 -7.00 -17.13 -12.76
C LEU A 127 -8.40 -16.80 -12.24
N LEU A 128 -9.33 -16.37 -13.10
CA LEU A 128 -10.70 -16.08 -12.67
C LEU A 128 -11.42 -17.34 -12.18
N ASN A 129 -11.17 -18.50 -12.79
CA ASN A 129 -11.76 -19.77 -12.38
C ASN A 129 -11.24 -20.27 -11.02
N THR A 130 -10.14 -19.73 -10.50
CA THR A 130 -9.68 -20.07 -9.15
C THR A 130 -10.38 -19.27 -8.05
N ILE A 131 -11.20 -18.28 -8.41
CA ILE A 131 -11.88 -17.43 -7.43
C ILE A 131 -13.04 -18.21 -6.79
N PRO A 132 -13.07 -18.35 -5.46
CA PRO A 132 -14.04 -19.21 -4.81
C PRO A 132 -15.43 -18.56 -4.78
N PRO A 133 -16.53 -19.34 -4.89
CA PRO A 133 -17.89 -18.80 -4.89
C PRO A 133 -18.22 -17.87 -3.70
N PRO A 134 -17.80 -18.15 -2.45
CA PRO A 134 -18.01 -17.23 -1.33
C PRO A 134 -17.44 -15.82 -1.54
N ALA A 135 -16.35 -15.68 -2.31
CA ALA A 135 -15.80 -14.37 -2.65
C ALA A 135 -16.73 -13.62 -3.60
N ILE A 136 -17.28 -14.31 -4.61
CA ILE A 136 -18.27 -13.73 -5.53
C ILE A 136 -19.55 -13.34 -4.80
N ASP A 137 -20.06 -14.20 -3.92
CA ASP A 137 -21.25 -13.92 -3.11
C ASP A 137 -21.04 -12.68 -2.22
N SER A 138 -19.84 -12.52 -1.66
CA SER A 138 -19.46 -11.36 -0.86
C SER A 138 -19.39 -10.09 -1.72
N LEU A 139 -18.77 -10.16 -2.90
CA LEU A 139 -18.74 -9.05 -3.86
C LEU A 139 -20.15 -8.62 -4.31
N GLN A 140 -21.07 -9.56 -4.53
CA GLN A 140 -22.47 -9.27 -4.85
C GLN A 140 -23.21 -8.65 -3.65
N SER A 141 -22.98 -9.17 -2.44
CA SER A 141 -23.62 -8.69 -1.20
C SER A 141 -23.26 -7.24 -0.89
N TYR A 142 -22.01 -6.84 -1.16
CA TYR A 142 -21.52 -5.47 -1.00
C TYR A 142 -21.73 -4.60 -2.24
N ALA A 143 -22.53 -5.06 -3.21
CA ALA A 143 -22.88 -4.35 -4.45
C ALA A 143 -21.68 -3.95 -5.33
N LEU A 144 -20.54 -4.65 -5.19
CA LEU A 144 -19.38 -4.51 -6.07
C LEU A 144 -19.57 -5.27 -7.39
N LEU A 145 -20.39 -6.32 -7.36
CA LEU A 145 -20.89 -7.02 -8.54
C LEU A 145 -22.42 -6.97 -8.59
N PRO A 146 -23.03 -7.00 -9.79
CA PRO A 146 -24.47 -7.12 -9.93
C PRO A 146 -24.99 -8.42 -9.28
N PRO A 147 -26.24 -8.45 -8.79
CA PRO A 147 -26.87 -9.70 -8.38
C PRO A 147 -26.91 -10.68 -9.55
N MET A 148 -26.50 -11.93 -9.32
CA MET A 148 -26.35 -12.95 -10.37
C MET A 148 -25.37 -12.51 -11.48
N SER A 149 -24.22 -11.94 -11.08
CA SER A 149 -23.17 -11.50 -12.00
C SER A 149 -22.71 -12.61 -12.94
N ASP A 150 -22.52 -12.25 -14.20
CA ASP A 150 -22.02 -13.18 -15.22
C ASP A 150 -20.48 -13.19 -15.28
N THR A 151 -19.92 -13.98 -16.20
CA THR A 151 -18.46 -14.06 -16.38
C THR A 151 -17.85 -12.74 -16.85
N VAL A 152 -18.61 -11.90 -17.53
CA VAL A 152 -18.14 -10.60 -18.06
C VAL A 152 -18.04 -9.59 -16.91
N ASP A 153 -19.04 -9.54 -16.04
CA ASP A 153 -19.04 -8.71 -14.84
C ASP A 153 -17.84 -9.04 -13.94
N GLN A 154 -17.63 -10.33 -13.67
CA GLN A 154 -16.49 -10.82 -12.90
C GLN A 154 -15.17 -10.46 -13.56
N HIS A 155 -15.06 -10.67 -14.88
CA HIS A 155 -13.85 -10.32 -15.63
C HIS A 155 -13.54 -8.82 -15.55
N ASN A 156 -14.55 -7.96 -15.67
CA ASN A 156 -14.38 -6.50 -15.64
C ASN A 156 -13.87 -6.00 -14.28
N LEU A 157 -14.29 -6.62 -13.18
CA LEU A 157 -13.84 -6.25 -11.85
C LEU A 157 -12.48 -6.86 -11.49
N LEU A 158 -12.31 -8.16 -11.71
CA LEU A 158 -11.21 -8.94 -11.14
C LEU A 158 -9.96 -8.95 -12.02
N THR A 159 -10.11 -8.87 -13.35
CA THR A 159 -8.95 -8.86 -14.26
C THR A 159 -8.01 -7.68 -14.01
N PRO A 160 -8.50 -6.43 -13.83
CA PRO A 160 -7.62 -5.31 -13.49
C PRO A 160 -6.90 -5.50 -12.16
N ILE A 161 -7.56 -6.06 -11.14
CA ILE A 161 -6.96 -6.33 -9.82
C ILE A 161 -5.81 -7.34 -9.96
N LEU A 162 -6.07 -8.48 -10.60
CA LEU A 162 -5.06 -9.53 -10.80
C LEU A 162 -3.90 -9.04 -11.67
N THR A 163 -4.19 -8.25 -12.70
CA THR A 163 -3.17 -7.65 -13.56
C THR A 163 -2.31 -6.64 -12.80
N ALA A 164 -2.92 -5.78 -11.98
CA ALA A 164 -2.20 -4.82 -11.15
C ALA A 164 -1.29 -5.53 -10.13
N TYR A 165 -1.82 -6.55 -9.45
CA TYR A 165 -1.06 -7.37 -8.51
C TYR A 165 0.14 -8.05 -9.19
N ILE A 166 -0.07 -8.76 -10.31
CA ILE A 166 1.02 -9.40 -11.06
C ILE A 166 2.04 -8.37 -11.52
N THR A 167 1.59 -7.23 -12.03
CA THR A 167 2.47 -6.12 -12.47
C THR A 167 3.33 -5.60 -11.31
N ALA A 168 2.75 -5.45 -10.12
CA ALA A 168 3.48 -5.03 -8.93
C ALA A 168 4.52 -6.06 -8.49
N CYS A 169 4.16 -7.35 -8.47
CA CYS A 169 5.07 -8.44 -8.12
C CYS A 169 6.29 -8.55 -9.05
N ILE A 170 6.09 -8.33 -10.35
CA ILE A 170 7.15 -8.42 -11.35
C ILE A 170 7.81 -7.08 -11.65
N ALA A 171 7.41 -6.00 -10.97
CA ALA A 171 8.03 -4.70 -11.17
C ALA A 171 9.51 -4.79 -10.80
N PRO A 172 10.43 -4.22 -11.62
CA PRO A 172 11.81 -4.12 -11.20
C PRO A 172 11.87 -3.34 -9.88
N PRO A 173 12.82 -3.67 -8.99
CA PRO A 173 13.00 -2.91 -7.76
C PRO A 173 13.18 -1.42 -8.13
N PRO A 174 12.59 -0.50 -7.35
CA PRO A 174 12.60 0.91 -7.68
C PRO A 174 14.03 1.39 -7.94
N ILE A 175 14.20 2.16 -9.01
CA ILE A 175 15.49 2.79 -9.32
C ILE A 175 15.86 3.61 -8.09
N TRP A 176 17.02 3.33 -7.48
CA TRP A 176 17.39 3.88 -6.17
C TRP A 176 17.09 5.38 -6.00
N SER A 177 17.23 6.21 -7.04
CA SER A 177 16.89 7.65 -7.02
C SER A 177 15.41 7.97 -6.78
N SER A 178 14.46 7.10 -7.16
CA SER A 178 13.03 7.29 -6.90
C SER A 178 12.64 7.04 -5.44
N THR A 179 13.48 6.31 -4.68
CA THR A 179 13.29 6.11 -3.23
C THR A 179 13.77 7.30 -2.40
N ARG A 180 14.33 8.33 -3.04
CA ARG A 180 14.91 9.48 -2.34
C ARG A 180 13.86 10.28 -1.59
N THR A 181 13.98 10.29 -0.27
CA THR A 181 13.17 11.11 0.62
C THR A 181 13.51 12.59 0.48
N THR A 182 12.61 13.47 0.94
CA THR A 182 12.83 14.92 1.00
C THR A 182 13.66 15.34 2.21
N ALA A 183 13.75 14.49 3.24
CA ALA A 183 14.46 14.76 4.48
C ALA A 183 15.33 13.58 4.92
N CYS A 184 16.37 13.87 5.69
CA CYS A 184 17.23 12.85 6.28
C CYS A 184 16.43 11.94 7.21
N GLU A 185 16.42 10.63 6.96
CA GLU A 185 15.60 9.69 7.74
C GLU A 185 16.05 9.54 9.20
N LEU A 186 17.27 9.99 9.55
CA LEU A 186 17.77 9.95 10.93
C LEU A 186 17.53 11.26 11.70
N CYS A 187 17.87 12.42 11.12
CA CYS A 187 17.78 13.72 11.81
C CYS A 187 16.70 14.67 11.28
N SER A 188 15.88 14.20 10.33
CA SER A 188 14.72 14.90 9.78
C SER A 188 15.00 16.26 9.11
N ARG A 189 16.26 16.57 8.79
CA ARG A 189 16.62 17.79 8.04
C ARG A 189 16.27 17.63 6.57
N ASP A 190 15.45 18.54 6.05
CA ASP A 190 14.99 18.60 4.64
C ASP A 190 15.80 19.59 3.77
N TRP A 191 16.56 20.49 4.38
CA TRP A 191 17.36 21.51 3.69
C TRP A 191 18.79 21.07 3.35
N VAL A 192 19.13 19.77 3.49
CA VAL A 192 20.49 19.27 3.30
C VAL A 192 20.58 18.19 2.22
N PRO A 193 21.71 18.09 1.50
CA PRO A 193 21.93 16.99 0.56
C PRO A 193 21.92 15.64 1.27
N LEU A 194 21.14 14.71 0.70
CA LEU A 194 21.06 13.32 1.16
C LEU A 194 22.00 12.43 0.35
N THR A 195 22.45 11.36 1.00
CA THR A 195 23.30 10.33 0.44
C THR A 195 22.63 8.98 0.63
N TYR A 196 22.84 8.11 -0.34
CA TYR A 196 22.33 6.73 -0.30
C TYR A 196 23.19 5.89 0.64
N HIS A 197 22.59 5.33 1.69
CA HIS A 197 23.27 4.50 2.69
C HIS A 197 22.65 3.10 2.70
N HIS A 198 23.49 2.06 2.63
CA HIS A 198 23.05 0.69 2.80
C HIS A 198 23.00 0.34 4.29
N LEU A 199 21.80 0.02 4.79
CA LEU A 199 21.58 -0.35 6.19
C LEU A 199 22.31 -1.65 6.53
N ILE A 200 22.32 -2.60 5.59
CA ILE A 200 23.21 -3.77 5.62
C ILE A 200 24.38 -3.49 4.67
N PRO A 201 25.60 -3.22 5.17
CA PRO A 201 26.74 -2.91 4.32
C PRO A 201 26.99 -4.02 3.29
N LYS A 202 27.20 -3.64 2.02
CA LYS A 202 27.47 -4.59 0.92
C LYS A 202 28.62 -5.56 1.21
N GLN A 203 29.64 -5.09 1.92
CA GLN A 203 30.78 -5.93 2.34
C GLN A 203 30.38 -7.06 3.31
N ALA A 204 29.25 -6.91 4.01
CA ALA A 204 28.71 -7.90 4.93
C ALA A 204 27.74 -8.89 4.26
N HIS A 205 27.23 -8.63 3.04
CA HIS A 205 26.18 -9.44 2.38
C HIS A 205 26.51 -10.93 2.32
N ALA A 206 27.71 -11.29 1.84
CA ALA A 206 28.15 -12.69 1.77
C ALA A 206 28.18 -13.37 3.16
N ARG A 207 28.52 -12.62 4.21
CA ARG A 207 28.55 -13.11 5.59
C ARG A 207 27.15 -13.23 6.18
N VAL A 208 26.28 -12.27 5.89
CA VAL A 208 24.86 -12.23 6.31
C VAL A 208 24.14 -13.47 5.78
N LEU A 209 24.26 -13.76 4.48
CA LEU A 209 23.67 -14.95 3.87
C LEU A 209 24.26 -16.24 4.45
N LYS A 210 25.58 -16.32 4.57
CA LYS A 210 26.26 -17.51 5.13
C LYS A 210 25.85 -17.81 6.56
N ARG A 211 25.58 -16.77 7.36
CA ARG A 211 25.17 -16.91 8.78
C ARG A 211 23.66 -16.94 8.98
N GLY A 212 22.87 -16.79 7.91
CA GLY A 212 21.41 -16.76 7.98
C GLY A 212 20.86 -15.60 8.81
N TRP A 213 21.55 -14.45 8.84
CA TRP A 213 21.07 -13.29 9.60
C TRP A 213 19.89 -12.61 8.92
N HIS A 214 19.93 -12.52 7.58
CA HIS A 214 18.88 -11.92 6.76
C HIS A 214 18.75 -12.68 5.45
N THR A 215 17.56 -12.60 4.87
CA THR A 215 17.24 -13.08 3.53
C THR A 215 17.76 -12.11 2.46
N GLU A 216 17.86 -12.60 1.21
CA GLU A 216 18.48 -11.85 0.11
C GLU A 216 17.70 -10.58 -0.26
N ASP A 217 16.39 -10.55 -0.05
CA ASP A 217 15.53 -9.37 -0.25
C ASP A 217 15.90 -8.22 0.70
N LYS A 218 16.35 -8.52 1.93
CA LYS A 218 16.70 -7.50 2.94
C LYS A 218 18.09 -6.89 2.73
N LEU A 219 18.98 -7.53 1.98
CA LEU A 219 20.36 -7.07 1.80
C LEU A 219 20.45 -5.68 1.18
N ASN A 220 19.47 -5.32 0.36
CA ASN A 220 19.43 -4.04 -0.32
C ASN A 220 18.59 -2.98 0.41
N SER A 221 18.24 -3.22 1.68
CA SER A 221 17.64 -2.20 2.56
C SER A 221 18.53 -0.98 2.68
N VAL A 222 17.95 0.20 2.48
CA VAL A 222 18.68 1.47 2.38
C VAL A 222 17.99 2.58 3.15
N ALA A 223 18.76 3.60 3.45
CA ALA A 223 18.29 4.85 4.03
C ALA A 223 18.91 6.06 3.32
N TRP A 224 18.17 7.14 3.24
CA TRP A 224 18.56 8.45 2.75
C TRP A 224 18.99 9.32 3.92
N LEU A 225 20.31 9.37 4.10
CA LEU A 225 20.94 10.08 5.20
C LEU A 225 21.72 11.27 4.69
N CYS A 226 21.64 12.40 5.39
CA CYS A 226 22.59 13.48 5.16
C CYS A 226 24.02 13.01 5.45
N ARG A 227 25.02 13.68 4.86
CA ARG A 227 26.44 13.30 5.02
C ARG A 227 26.89 13.16 6.49
N ALA A 228 26.39 14.02 7.38
CA ALA A 228 26.73 13.99 8.79
C ALA A 228 26.19 12.73 9.49
N CYS A 229 24.91 12.40 9.26
CA CYS A 229 24.29 11.19 9.80
C CYS A 229 24.89 9.92 9.21
N HIS A 230 25.17 9.89 7.90
CA HIS A 230 25.86 8.76 7.27
C HIS A 230 27.22 8.50 7.94
N SER A 231 28.02 9.55 8.12
CA SER A 231 29.32 9.43 8.79
C SER A 231 29.19 8.98 10.25
N PHE A 232 28.11 9.39 10.94
CA PHE A 232 27.82 8.99 12.31
C PHE A 232 27.46 7.50 12.42
N VAL A 233 26.59 6.98 11.56
CA VAL A 233 26.18 5.55 11.59
C VAL A 233 27.40 4.63 11.44
N HIS A 234 28.35 4.96 10.56
CA HIS A 234 29.60 4.20 10.43
C HIS A 234 30.58 4.35 11.60
N ARG A 235 30.38 5.32 12.51
CA ARG A 235 31.12 5.42 13.77
C ARG A 235 30.40 4.74 14.92
N LEU A 236 29.07 4.74 14.89
CA LEU A 236 28.22 4.14 15.91
C LEU A 236 28.50 2.64 16.03
N ALA A 237 28.55 1.93 14.90
CA ALA A 237 28.72 0.49 14.85
C ALA A 237 29.58 0.06 13.65
N GLY A 238 30.32 -1.04 13.81
CA GLY A 238 31.10 -1.64 12.73
C GLY A 238 30.21 -2.31 11.68
N ASN A 239 30.75 -2.64 10.50
CA ASN A 239 29.94 -3.22 9.41
C ASN A 239 29.18 -4.51 9.78
N GLU A 240 29.80 -5.36 10.62
CA GLU A 240 29.17 -6.61 11.08
C GLU A 240 28.03 -6.34 12.07
N GLU A 241 28.25 -5.41 12.99
CA GLU A 241 27.27 -4.99 13.99
C GLU A 241 26.10 -4.23 13.34
N LEU A 242 26.37 -3.37 12.36
CA LEU A 242 25.34 -2.73 11.55
C LEU A 242 24.45 -3.77 10.87
N ALA A 243 25.06 -4.76 10.22
CA ALA A 243 24.33 -5.82 9.54
C ALA A 243 23.51 -6.68 10.50
N LYS A 244 24.00 -6.93 11.73
CA LYS A 244 23.35 -7.85 12.68
C LYS A 244 22.30 -7.15 13.55
N SER A 245 22.60 -5.96 14.04
CA SER A 245 21.84 -5.31 15.12
C SER A 245 21.21 -3.98 14.72
N PHE A 246 21.65 -3.33 13.64
CA PHE A 246 21.21 -1.97 13.27
C PHE A 246 20.78 -1.87 11.79
N TYR A 247 20.09 -2.89 11.28
CA TYR A 247 19.75 -3.04 9.86
C TYR A 247 18.48 -2.30 9.42
N THR A 248 17.90 -1.45 10.29
CA THR A 248 16.82 -0.49 9.97
C THR A 248 17.09 0.87 10.63
N VAL A 249 16.41 1.93 10.16
CA VAL A 249 16.56 3.27 10.77
C VAL A 249 16.02 3.28 12.20
N GLU A 250 14.96 2.53 12.46
CA GLU A 250 14.34 2.37 13.77
C GLU A 250 15.31 1.69 14.73
N LEU A 251 15.96 0.59 14.30
CA LEU A 251 16.99 -0.07 15.10
C LEU A 251 18.18 0.86 15.38
N ILE A 252 18.59 1.69 14.41
CA ILE A 252 19.60 2.74 14.68
C ILE A 252 19.15 3.68 15.79
N ARG A 253 17.88 4.10 15.81
CA ARG A 253 17.34 5.00 16.84
C ARG A 253 17.21 4.32 18.20
N ASP A 254 16.80 3.06 18.22
CA ASP A 254 16.47 2.35 19.46
C ASP A 254 17.67 1.72 20.17
N GLY A 255 18.87 1.79 19.60
CA GLY A 255 20.07 1.17 20.19
C GLY A 255 20.31 -0.27 19.70
N GLY A 256 19.74 -0.61 18.56
CA GLY A 256 19.86 -1.91 17.90
C GLY A 256 18.83 -2.93 18.40
N VAL A 257 18.93 -4.17 17.92
CA VAL A 257 18.00 -5.27 18.25
C VAL A 257 17.88 -5.49 19.76
N GLU A 258 18.97 -5.33 20.50
CA GLU A 258 19.01 -5.52 21.96
C GLU A 258 18.56 -4.26 22.73
N GLY A 259 18.33 -3.14 22.05
CA GLY A 259 17.96 -1.88 22.68
C GLY A 259 19.04 -1.31 23.60
N ASP A 260 20.31 -1.28 23.14
CA ASP A 260 21.43 -0.76 23.92
C ASP A 260 21.19 0.70 24.30
N ALA A 261 20.99 0.94 25.60
CA ALA A 261 20.66 2.25 26.14
C ALA A 261 21.77 3.30 25.92
N GLU A 262 23.04 2.88 25.91
CA GLU A 262 24.16 3.79 25.66
C GLU A 262 24.17 4.22 24.19
N LYS A 263 24.01 3.25 23.27
CA LYS A 263 23.92 3.54 21.83
C LYS A 263 22.71 4.40 21.49
N ARG A 264 21.56 4.09 22.08
CA ARG A 264 20.34 4.89 21.95
C ARG A 264 20.58 6.33 22.40
N ALA A 265 21.16 6.54 23.58
CA ALA A 265 21.46 7.87 24.08
C ALA A 265 22.46 8.63 23.19
N GLU A 266 23.46 7.93 22.64
CA GLU A 266 24.41 8.49 21.67
C GLU A 266 23.70 8.97 20.40
N VAL A 267 22.78 8.17 19.87
CA VAL A 267 21.99 8.49 18.67
C VAL A 267 21.03 9.65 18.93
N GLU A 268 20.29 9.63 20.05
CA GLU A 268 19.37 10.70 20.43
C GLU A 268 20.11 12.03 20.62
N GLY A 269 21.26 12.01 21.33
CA GLY A 269 22.11 13.18 21.51
C GLY A 269 22.65 13.72 20.19
N TRP A 270 23.11 12.84 19.30
CA TRP A 270 23.58 13.22 17.96
C TRP A 270 22.47 13.83 17.12
N VAL A 271 21.29 13.21 17.08
CA VAL A 271 20.12 13.67 16.30
C VAL A 271 19.66 15.04 16.81
N GLY A 272 19.54 15.21 18.13
CA GLY A 272 19.15 16.47 18.76
C GLY A 272 20.12 17.60 18.44
N TRP A 273 21.43 17.34 18.51
CA TRP A 273 22.44 18.32 18.16
C TRP A 273 22.45 18.63 16.65
N VAL A 274 22.56 17.60 15.81
CA VAL A 274 22.78 17.76 14.37
C VAL A 274 21.56 18.34 13.65
N GLY A 275 20.35 18.12 14.18
CA GLY A 275 19.10 18.68 13.66
C GLY A 275 19.07 20.22 13.72
N GLY A 276 19.67 20.81 14.77
CA GLY A 276 19.71 22.26 14.97
C GLY A 276 20.85 22.97 14.24
N VAL A 277 21.85 22.23 13.74
CA VAL A 277 23.00 22.86 13.07
C VAL A 277 22.58 23.36 11.68
N ARG A 278 23.01 24.58 11.34
CA ARG A 278 22.88 25.17 10.00
C ARG A 278 24.26 25.59 9.51
N TRP A 279 24.85 24.77 8.64
CA TRP A 279 26.08 25.11 7.94
C TRP A 279 25.75 26.19 6.91
N LYS A 280 26.35 27.38 7.06
CA LYS A 280 26.38 28.37 5.96
C LYS A 280 27.18 27.74 4.82
N SER A 281 26.65 27.73 3.60
CA SER A 281 27.46 27.35 2.44
C SER A 281 28.62 28.34 2.34
N ARG A 282 29.85 27.81 2.27
CA ARG A 282 31.00 28.55 1.79
C ARG A 282 31.06 28.45 0.28
#